data_AF-A0A1M5HXJ2-F1
#
_entry.id   AF-A0A1M5HXJ2-F1
#
_cell.length_a   1.000
_cell.length_b   1.000
_cell.length_c   1.000
_cell.angle_alpha   90.00
_cell.angle_beta   90.00
_cell.angle_gamma   90.00
#
_symmetry.space_group_name_H-M   'P 1'
#
loop_
_entity.id
_entity.type
_entity.pdbx_description
1 polymer ?
#
loop_
_entity_poly.entity_id
_entity_poly.type
_entity_poly.pdbx_seq_one_letter_code
_entity_poly.pdbx_strand_id
1 'polypeptide(L)'
;MLKSIIKKSIFLVFWLIVTPVLAQESKTISVFDEVPMNFNGEKKEISNGEYLQDGRIIIKKITVPEYPKGTDVKVRVTVKSAGDRWDKSGSLFVIPNPQKLNMLDIAKGNGEYPKQAGPDGYPGIKLGGNYEPALEVLRFMTPFGVGYYSDEEKNPNIKYNRPVYVPKWEDEVTWEMDVSQLESELTGEVLIGAWIDTWTPEGYKISVELEYSGRDLSKKVVKPLVNTVYYAGQKHPDLFAFNPLKAEFELPQNAKNAKLYYITTGHGGHSGGDEFIKLKNTVKFDTKTVLDTIPWRDDCASFRRFNPSSGVWTRKDSAQAYNREGKKIFREVEERLASSDLSRSNWCPGSKVAPYVLELGDLQVGKHELVIDIDATPIDGDKLNHWLVTAYLVYEE
;
A
#
# COMPACT_ATOMS: atom_id res chain seq x y z
N MET A 1 59.73 -11.29 -76.48
CA MET A 1 58.84 -12.32 -75.90
C MET A 1 58.44 -11.92 -74.49
N LEU A 2 57.13 -12.05 -74.24
CA LEU A 2 56.33 -12.10 -73.00
C LEU A 2 56.59 -11.16 -71.80
N LYS A 3 55.49 -10.48 -71.44
CA LYS A 3 55.27 -9.54 -70.33
C LYS A 3 55.01 -10.27 -69.00
N SER A 4 55.42 -9.62 -67.91
CA SER A 4 55.15 -9.95 -66.50
C SER A 4 53.71 -9.63 -66.08
N ILE A 5 53.12 -10.49 -65.24
CA ILE A 5 51.78 -10.37 -64.64
C ILE A 5 51.94 -10.11 -63.14
N ILE A 6 51.37 -9.01 -62.64
CA ILE A 6 51.24 -8.71 -61.20
C ILE A 6 49.76 -8.86 -60.83
N LYS A 7 49.42 -9.82 -59.96
CA LYS A 7 48.10 -9.95 -59.33
C LYS A 7 48.04 -9.10 -58.06
N LYS A 8 47.03 -8.24 -57.94
CA LYS A 8 46.64 -7.57 -56.68
C LYS A 8 45.73 -8.49 -55.88
N SER A 9 46.06 -8.77 -54.63
CA SER A 9 45.17 -9.40 -53.65
C SER A 9 44.56 -8.32 -52.77
N ILE A 10 43.23 -8.24 -52.75
CA ILE A 10 42.44 -7.40 -51.84
C ILE A 10 42.02 -8.29 -50.67
N PHE A 11 42.50 -7.98 -49.46
CA PHE A 11 42.04 -8.60 -48.22
C PHE A 11 40.83 -7.81 -47.71
N LEU A 12 39.64 -8.42 -47.71
CA LEU A 12 38.45 -7.87 -47.06
C LEU A 12 38.44 -8.34 -45.60
N VAL A 13 38.59 -7.42 -44.66
CA VAL A 13 38.45 -7.70 -43.22
C VAL A 13 37.00 -7.41 -42.82
N PHE A 14 36.24 -8.45 -42.51
CA PHE A 14 34.92 -8.31 -41.89
C PHE A 14 35.10 -8.04 -40.39
N TRP A 15 34.79 -6.82 -39.95
CA TRP A 15 34.62 -6.51 -38.54
C TRP A 15 33.22 -7.00 -38.12
N LEU A 16 33.14 -8.14 -37.44
CA LEU A 16 31.94 -8.50 -36.69
C LEU A 16 31.85 -7.57 -35.48
N ILE A 17 31.00 -6.54 -35.56
CA ILE A 17 30.57 -5.79 -34.39
C ILE A 17 29.59 -6.69 -33.64
N VAL A 18 30.09 -7.45 -32.67
CA VAL A 18 29.23 -8.13 -31.69
C VAL A 18 28.80 -7.05 -30.71
N THR A 19 27.60 -6.50 -30.89
CA THR A 19 26.98 -5.69 -29.83
C THR A 19 26.66 -6.65 -28.69
N PRO A 20 27.27 -6.50 -27.49
CA PRO A 20 26.87 -7.31 -26.35
C PRO A 20 25.41 -6.96 -26.06
N VAL A 21 24.52 -7.92 -26.25
CA VAL A 21 23.18 -7.85 -25.69
C VAL A 21 23.39 -8.00 -24.19
N LEU A 22 23.49 -6.88 -23.47
CA LEU A 22 23.50 -6.89 -22.01
C LEU A 22 22.15 -7.45 -21.58
N ALA A 23 22.15 -8.67 -21.06
CA ALA A 23 20.98 -9.25 -20.43
C ALA A 23 20.58 -8.37 -19.24
N GLN A 24 19.28 -8.14 -19.06
CA GLN A 24 18.77 -7.48 -17.86
C GLN A 24 19.12 -8.35 -16.64
N GLU A 25 19.77 -7.78 -15.64
CA GLU A 25 20.21 -8.51 -14.44
C GLU A 25 19.21 -8.34 -13.30
N SER A 26 19.08 -9.37 -12.46
CA SER A 26 18.31 -9.27 -11.22
C SER A 26 18.96 -8.27 -10.26
N LYS A 27 18.14 -7.54 -9.50
CA LYS A 27 18.65 -6.59 -8.51
C LYS A 27 17.76 -6.52 -7.28
N THR A 28 18.36 -6.31 -6.11
CA THR A 28 17.64 -5.95 -4.89
C THR A 28 18.09 -4.57 -4.44
N ILE A 29 17.14 -3.70 -4.13
CA ILE A 29 17.37 -2.35 -3.63
C ILE A 29 16.80 -2.25 -2.22
N SER A 30 17.67 -2.02 -1.24
CA SER A 30 17.23 -1.61 0.10
C SER A 30 16.87 -0.13 0.08
N VAL A 31 15.59 0.17 0.26
CA VAL A 31 15.05 1.53 0.25
C VAL A 31 15.16 2.13 1.65
N PHE A 32 14.59 1.45 2.63
CA PHE A 32 14.62 1.81 4.05
C PHE A 32 15.11 0.63 4.88
N ASP A 33 15.86 0.91 5.93
CA ASP A 33 16.36 -0.09 6.86
C ASP A 33 16.17 0.40 8.30
N GLU A 34 15.19 -0.20 8.99
CA GLU A 34 14.76 0.12 10.36
C GLU A 34 14.61 1.63 10.61
N VAL A 35 14.02 2.34 9.65
CA VAL A 35 13.83 3.80 9.73
C VAL A 35 12.69 4.09 10.71
N PRO A 36 12.89 4.95 11.72
CA PRO A 36 11.81 5.37 12.62
C PRO A 36 10.68 6.06 11.87
N MET A 37 9.44 5.84 12.29
CA MET A 37 8.25 6.56 11.84
C MET A 37 7.39 6.89 13.05
N ASN A 38 7.23 8.16 13.37
CA ASN A 38 6.66 8.63 14.64
C ASN A 38 6.01 10.02 14.50
N PHE A 39 5.59 10.60 15.60
CA PHE A 39 5.13 11.99 15.68
C PHE A 39 5.96 12.75 16.72
N ASN A 40 6.79 13.68 16.26
CA ASN A 40 7.72 14.48 17.07
C ASN A 40 8.72 13.64 17.89
N GLY A 41 9.16 12.51 17.34
CA GLY A 41 10.06 11.57 17.98
C GLY A 41 11.47 11.52 17.38
N GLU A 42 12.12 10.37 17.56
CA GLU A 42 13.47 10.09 17.07
C GLU A 42 13.54 10.16 15.53
N LYS A 43 14.63 10.71 14.99
CA LYS A 43 14.92 10.68 13.56
C LYS A 43 16.25 9.99 13.32
N LYS A 44 16.27 9.05 12.38
CA LYS A 44 17.48 8.47 11.79
C LYS A 44 17.78 9.17 10.47
N GLU A 45 19.03 9.51 10.19
CA GLU A 45 19.41 10.12 8.90
C GLU A 45 18.98 9.23 7.72
N ILE A 46 18.34 9.84 6.72
CA ILE A 46 17.94 9.17 5.47
C ILE A 46 18.73 9.82 4.34
N SER A 47 19.69 9.10 3.78
CA SER A 47 20.44 9.57 2.62
C SER A 47 19.49 9.86 1.45
N ASN A 48 19.58 11.06 0.88
CA ASN A 48 18.68 11.57 -0.16
C ASN A 48 17.20 11.49 0.22
N GLY A 49 16.89 11.67 1.49
CA GLY A 49 15.53 11.64 2.01
C GLY A 49 15.32 12.56 3.19
N GLU A 50 14.09 12.62 3.66
CA GLU A 50 13.66 13.52 4.73
C GLU A 50 12.41 13.00 5.45
N TYR A 51 12.13 13.59 6.61
CA TYR A 51 10.91 13.38 7.38
C TYR A 51 9.97 14.55 7.16
N LEU A 52 8.70 14.27 6.93
CA LEU A 52 7.63 15.25 6.80
C LEU A 52 6.52 14.95 7.81
N GLN A 53 5.63 15.91 8.04
CA GLN A 53 4.48 15.76 8.96
C GLN A 53 4.92 15.25 10.34
N ASP A 54 5.91 15.92 10.92
CA ASP A 54 6.49 15.61 12.23
C ASP A 54 7.03 14.17 12.39
N GLY A 55 7.34 13.50 11.28
CA GLY A 55 7.92 12.14 11.27
C GLY A 55 6.96 11.06 10.80
N ARG A 56 5.70 11.40 10.53
CA ARG A 56 4.66 10.46 10.06
C ARG A 56 4.86 10.05 8.61
N ILE A 57 5.60 10.85 7.84
CA ILE A 57 6.00 10.55 6.48
C ILE A 57 7.52 10.52 6.41
N ILE A 58 8.05 9.49 5.75
CA ILE A 58 9.43 9.45 5.27
C ILE A 58 9.40 9.40 3.74
N ILE A 59 10.31 10.11 3.10
CA ILE A 59 10.46 10.12 1.64
C ILE A 59 11.94 9.98 1.28
N LYS A 60 12.25 9.27 0.21
CA LYS A 60 13.62 9.05 -0.27
C LYS A 60 13.65 8.99 -1.79
N LYS A 61 14.62 9.66 -2.39
CA LYS A 61 14.95 9.48 -3.80
C LYS A 61 15.93 8.31 -3.95
N ILE A 62 15.61 7.37 -4.82
CA ILE A 62 16.47 6.24 -5.18
C ILE A 62 16.68 6.18 -6.69
N THR A 63 17.79 5.57 -7.11
CA THR A 63 18.07 5.30 -8.52
C THR A 63 18.08 3.79 -8.74
N VAL A 64 17.19 3.33 -9.61
CA VAL A 64 17.01 1.94 -9.99
C VAL A 64 17.39 1.79 -11.46
N PRO A 65 18.09 0.72 -11.88
CA PRO A 65 18.33 0.48 -13.30
C PRO A 65 17.02 0.47 -14.08
N GLU A 66 17.04 1.03 -15.28
CA GLU A 66 15.94 0.84 -16.21
C GLU A 66 16.01 -0.55 -16.82
N TYR A 67 14.85 -1.16 -16.99
CA TYR A 67 14.67 -2.42 -17.69
C TYR A 67 14.00 -2.10 -19.04
N PRO A 68 14.74 -2.00 -20.16
CA PRO A 68 14.19 -1.60 -21.45
C PRO A 68 13.04 -2.49 -21.93
N LYS A 69 13.05 -3.76 -21.53
CA LYS A 69 12.00 -4.73 -21.83
C LYS A 69 11.02 -4.95 -20.69
N GLY A 70 11.07 -4.10 -19.66
CA GLY A 70 10.41 -4.24 -18.36
C GLY A 70 10.91 -5.46 -17.57
N THR A 71 10.42 -5.59 -16.33
CA THR A 71 10.76 -6.68 -15.41
C THR A 71 9.66 -6.93 -14.39
N ASP A 72 9.69 -8.09 -13.74
CA ASP A 72 8.93 -8.28 -12.52
C ASP A 72 9.53 -7.46 -11.38
N VAL A 73 8.66 -6.95 -10.51
CA VAL A 73 9.01 -6.21 -9.30
C VAL A 73 8.25 -6.78 -8.11
N LYS A 74 8.97 -7.16 -7.07
CA LYS A 74 8.38 -7.55 -5.78
C LYS A 74 8.80 -6.55 -4.72
N VAL A 75 7.84 -6.07 -3.94
CA VAL A 75 8.11 -5.23 -2.77
C VAL A 75 8.07 -6.08 -1.51
N ARG A 76 9.00 -5.86 -0.60
CA ARG A 76 9.03 -6.43 0.74
C ARG A 76 9.03 -5.29 1.77
N VAL A 77 8.04 -5.26 2.64
CA VAL A 77 7.90 -4.26 3.71
C VAL A 77 7.85 -4.96 5.06
N THR A 78 8.72 -4.56 5.97
CA THR A 78 8.75 -5.04 7.36
C THR A 78 8.43 -3.89 8.29
N VAL A 79 7.54 -4.10 9.26
CA VAL A 79 7.19 -3.12 10.29
C VAL A 79 7.28 -3.76 11.67
N LYS A 80 7.77 -2.99 12.64
CA LYS A 80 7.61 -3.29 14.06
C LYS A 80 7.33 -2.02 14.86
N SER A 81 6.60 -2.16 15.95
CA SER A 81 6.42 -1.09 16.92
C SER A 81 7.75 -0.75 17.57
N ALA A 82 7.98 0.55 17.80
CA ALA A 82 9.04 1.08 18.65
C ALA A 82 8.49 1.59 20.00
N GLY A 83 7.19 1.41 20.24
CA GLY A 83 6.48 1.78 21.46
C GLY A 83 4.99 2.10 21.24
N ASP A 84 4.61 2.42 20.00
CA ASP A 84 3.19 2.63 19.63
C ASP A 84 2.40 1.32 19.75
N ARG A 85 1.25 1.37 20.44
CA ARG A 85 0.45 0.19 20.80
C ARG A 85 -0.64 -0.14 19.80
N TRP A 86 -0.94 0.77 18.88
CA TRP A 86 -2.17 0.76 18.11
C TRP A 86 -2.02 0.05 16.77
N ASP A 87 -3.14 -0.21 16.12
CA ASP A 87 -3.27 -0.70 14.76
C ASP A 87 -3.50 0.48 13.81
N LYS A 88 -2.42 1.02 13.26
CA LYS A 88 -2.42 2.23 12.44
C LYS A 88 -2.46 1.91 10.96
N SER A 89 -3.18 2.74 10.22
CA SER A 89 -3.12 2.78 8.77
C SER A 89 -1.73 3.13 8.29
N GLY A 90 -1.27 2.43 7.25
CA GLY A 90 0.00 2.67 6.60
C GLY A 90 -0.06 2.55 5.08
N SER A 91 0.80 3.32 4.42
CA SER A 91 0.89 3.40 2.97
C SER A 91 2.37 3.48 2.56
N LEU A 92 2.81 2.54 1.73
CA LEU A 92 4.01 2.71 0.91
C LEU A 92 3.58 3.26 -0.44
N PHE A 93 4.19 4.37 -0.86
CA PHE A 93 3.78 5.11 -2.05
C PHE A 93 4.96 5.64 -2.86
N VAL A 94 4.70 6.00 -4.10
CA VAL A 94 5.63 6.75 -4.96
C VAL A 94 4.98 8.03 -5.46
N ILE A 95 5.82 8.99 -5.85
CA ILE A 95 5.42 10.20 -6.57
C ILE A 95 5.73 9.99 -8.06
N PRO A 96 4.72 9.69 -8.90
CA PRO A 96 4.94 9.26 -10.29
C PRO A 96 5.47 10.39 -11.19
N ASN A 97 4.99 11.63 -11.00
CA ASN A 97 5.43 12.80 -11.75
C ASN A 97 5.93 13.91 -10.80
N PRO A 98 7.15 13.79 -10.23
CA PRO A 98 7.67 14.73 -9.22
C PRO A 98 7.78 16.19 -9.68
N GLN A 99 7.71 16.46 -11.00
CA GLN A 99 7.76 17.80 -11.58
C GLN A 99 6.40 18.51 -11.55
N LYS A 100 5.30 17.76 -11.37
CA LYS A 100 3.97 18.33 -11.15
C LYS A 100 3.76 18.61 -9.66
N LEU A 101 2.75 19.43 -9.36
CA LEU A 101 2.32 19.65 -7.99
C LEU A 101 1.89 18.31 -7.37
N ASN A 102 2.44 17.99 -6.22
CA ASN A 102 2.16 16.75 -5.52
C ASN A 102 2.04 16.98 -4.01
N MET A 103 1.70 15.93 -3.26
CA MET A 103 1.50 16.04 -1.81
C MET A 103 2.75 16.53 -1.04
N LEU A 104 3.97 16.34 -1.57
CA LEU A 104 5.20 16.75 -0.88
C LEU A 104 5.35 18.28 -0.88
N ASP A 105 4.91 18.94 -1.96
CA ASP A 105 4.88 20.39 -2.03
C ASP A 105 3.96 20.96 -0.96
N ILE A 106 2.79 20.32 -0.77
CA ILE A 106 1.83 20.70 0.28
C ILE A 106 2.40 20.46 1.67
N ALA A 107 3.00 19.27 1.89
CA ALA A 107 3.61 18.91 3.16
C ALA A 107 4.76 19.86 3.56
N LYS A 108 5.42 20.48 2.59
CA LYS A 108 6.50 21.46 2.79
C LYS A 108 6.01 22.91 2.87
N GLY A 109 4.71 23.16 2.68
CA GLY A 109 4.15 24.51 2.64
C GLY A 109 4.49 25.29 1.36
N ASN A 110 4.89 24.60 0.30
CA ASN A 110 5.26 25.19 -1.00
C ASN A 110 4.09 25.30 -1.99
N GLY A 111 2.88 24.90 -1.59
CA GLY A 111 1.70 24.98 -2.44
C GLY A 111 0.41 24.59 -1.71
N GLU A 112 -0.70 24.70 -2.43
CA GLU A 112 -2.04 24.29 -2.00
C GLU A 112 -2.65 23.34 -3.04
N TYR A 113 -3.50 22.42 -2.61
CA TYR A 113 -4.19 21.53 -3.54
C TYR A 113 -5.10 22.33 -4.48
N PRO A 114 -5.11 22.02 -5.80
CA PRO A 114 -6.04 22.64 -6.73
C PRO A 114 -7.49 22.29 -6.38
N LYS A 115 -8.43 23.20 -6.61
CA LYS A 115 -9.88 22.94 -6.40
C LYS A 115 -10.38 21.73 -7.21
N GLN A 116 -9.75 21.43 -8.34
CA GLN A 116 -10.12 20.29 -9.19
C GLN A 116 -9.63 18.95 -8.62
N ALA A 117 -8.71 18.95 -7.65
CA ALA A 117 -8.11 17.76 -7.06
C ALA A 117 -8.99 17.12 -5.96
N GLY A 118 -10.23 17.56 -5.79
CA GLY A 118 -11.18 16.99 -4.85
C GLY A 118 -12.42 17.88 -4.68
N PRO A 119 -13.53 17.33 -4.14
CA PRO A 119 -14.69 18.15 -3.79
C PRO A 119 -14.38 19.07 -2.59
N ASP A 120 -15.25 20.04 -2.36
CA ASP A 120 -15.11 20.98 -1.23
C ASP A 120 -14.95 20.23 0.10
N GLY A 121 -13.92 20.60 0.86
CA GLY A 121 -13.56 19.96 2.14
C GLY A 121 -12.72 18.69 2.03
N TYR A 122 -12.49 18.14 0.83
CA TYR A 122 -11.66 16.95 0.63
C TYR A 122 -10.62 17.19 -0.49
N PRO A 123 -9.65 18.08 -0.26
CA PRO A 123 -8.64 18.41 -1.27
C PRO A 123 -7.67 17.26 -1.52
N GLY A 124 -7.09 17.22 -2.73
CA GLY A 124 -5.97 16.32 -3.05
C GLY A 124 -6.31 14.83 -3.13
N ILE A 125 -7.59 14.45 -3.15
CA ILE A 125 -7.99 13.04 -3.16
C ILE A 125 -8.13 12.43 -4.55
N LYS A 126 -8.06 13.23 -5.61
CA LYS A 126 -8.13 12.79 -7.01
C LYS A 126 -7.25 13.63 -7.92
N LEU A 127 -6.95 13.12 -9.11
CA LEU A 127 -6.29 13.92 -10.13
C LEU A 127 -7.11 15.18 -10.47
N GLY A 128 -6.43 16.28 -10.78
CA GLY A 128 -7.10 17.51 -11.21
C GLY A 128 -6.18 18.72 -11.32
N GLY A 129 -6.39 19.55 -12.35
CA GLY A 129 -5.50 20.67 -12.62
C GLY A 129 -4.08 20.19 -12.92
N ASN A 130 -3.09 20.77 -12.25
CA ASN A 130 -1.68 20.32 -12.33
C ASN A 130 -1.28 19.37 -11.18
N TYR A 131 -2.26 18.76 -10.50
CA TYR A 131 -2.02 17.84 -9.38
C TYR A 131 -2.25 16.39 -9.77
N GLU A 132 -1.36 15.53 -9.29
CA GLU A 132 -1.43 14.08 -9.42
C GLU A 132 -1.32 13.42 -8.03
N PRO A 133 -2.26 12.51 -7.68
CA PRO A 133 -2.21 11.82 -6.39
C PRO A 133 -0.97 10.94 -6.24
N ALA A 134 -0.51 10.76 -5.00
CA ALA A 134 0.50 9.74 -4.70
C ALA A 134 -0.03 8.35 -5.07
N LEU A 135 0.83 7.53 -5.67
CA LEU A 135 0.49 6.20 -6.11
C LEU A 135 0.85 5.19 -5.01
N GLU A 136 -0.14 4.50 -4.46
CA GLU A 136 0.12 3.45 -3.46
C GLU A 136 0.70 2.19 -4.10
N VAL A 137 1.89 1.80 -3.62
CA VAL A 137 2.55 0.54 -3.94
C VAL A 137 2.03 -0.57 -3.03
N LEU A 138 1.87 -0.28 -1.73
CA LEU A 138 1.37 -1.24 -0.74
C LEU A 138 0.62 -0.50 0.36
N ARG A 139 -0.66 -0.83 0.54
CA ARG A 139 -1.40 -0.48 1.75
C ARG A 139 -1.23 -1.56 2.81
N PHE A 140 -1.01 -1.15 4.04
CA PHE A 140 -0.87 -2.06 5.17
C PHE A 140 -1.51 -1.48 6.44
N MET A 141 -1.74 -2.35 7.41
CA MET A 141 -2.26 -2.00 8.73
C MET A 141 -1.27 -2.54 9.75
N THR A 142 -0.70 -1.67 10.57
CA THR A 142 0.21 -2.12 11.63
C THR A 142 -0.56 -3.04 12.57
N PRO A 143 0.08 -4.09 13.11
CA PRO A 143 -0.51 -4.85 14.19
C PRO A 143 -0.35 -4.07 15.51
N PHE A 144 -1.09 -4.49 16.52
CA PHE A 144 -0.99 -3.95 17.88
C PHE A 144 0.37 -4.31 18.51
N GLY A 145 1.34 -3.40 18.41
CA GLY A 145 2.54 -3.40 19.26
C GLY A 145 3.59 -4.49 18.99
N VAL A 146 3.55 -5.14 17.82
CA VAL A 146 4.52 -6.19 17.45
C VAL A 146 5.97 -5.71 17.61
N GLY A 147 6.86 -6.56 18.10
CA GLY A 147 8.25 -6.21 18.39
C GLY A 147 8.40 -5.64 19.78
N TYR A 148 8.13 -4.34 19.96
CA TYR A 148 8.33 -3.68 21.26
C TYR A 148 7.62 -4.40 22.41
N TYR A 149 6.36 -4.83 22.21
CA TYR A 149 5.57 -5.54 23.22
C TYR A 149 5.65 -7.06 23.10
N SER A 150 6.34 -7.60 22.08
CA SER A 150 6.53 -9.05 21.90
C SER A 150 7.52 -9.63 22.91
N ASP A 151 8.42 -8.81 23.44
CA ASP A 151 9.34 -9.16 24.52
C ASP A 151 8.60 -9.26 25.87
N GLU A 152 8.24 -10.47 26.28
CA GLU A 152 7.54 -10.76 27.55
C GLU A 152 8.43 -10.58 28.79
N GLU A 153 9.76 -10.49 28.65
CA GLU A 153 10.64 -10.18 29.78
C GLU A 153 10.60 -8.68 30.09
N LYS A 154 10.67 -7.85 29.05
CA LYS A 154 10.51 -6.39 29.18
C LYS A 154 9.06 -5.98 29.46
N ASN A 155 8.09 -6.74 28.96
CA ASN A 155 6.66 -6.47 29.09
C ASN A 155 5.92 -7.65 29.75
N PRO A 156 6.17 -7.93 31.04
CA PRO A 156 5.68 -9.15 31.71
C PRO A 156 4.16 -9.28 31.79
N ASN A 157 3.41 -8.19 31.61
CA ASN A 157 1.96 -8.22 31.58
C ASN A 157 1.39 -8.71 30.24
N ILE A 158 2.15 -8.61 29.14
CA ILE A 158 1.68 -9.03 27.81
C ILE A 158 1.46 -10.55 27.75
N LYS A 159 2.18 -11.34 28.55
CA LYS A 159 1.97 -12.79 28.64
C LYS A 159 0.53 -13.19 28.99
N TYR A 160 -0.20 -12.35 29.72
CA TYR A 160 -1.59 -12.62 30.09
C TYR A 160 -2.56 -12.44 28.90
N ASN A 161 -2.18 -11.62 27.92
CA ASN A 161 -2.93 -11.43 26.69
C ASN A 161 -2.68 -12.57 25.68
N ARG A 162 -1.64 -13.39 25.90
CA ARG A 162 -1.31 -14.49 24.99
C ARG A 162 -2.26 -15.68 25.20
N PRO A 163 -3.09 -16.03 24.21
CA PRO A 163 -3.94 -17.20 24.32
C PRO A 163 -3.10 -18.48 24.25
N VAL A 164 -3.63 -19.56 24.81
CA VAL A 164 -2.92 -20.86 24.91
C VAL A 164 -2.55 -21.46 23.54
N TYR A 165 -3.24 -21.07 22.47
CA TYR A 165 -2.98 -21.49 21.10
C TYR A 165 -1.93 -20.62 20.37
N VAL A 166 -1.38 -19.59 21.01
CA VAL A 166 -0.26 -18.78 20.49
C VAL A 166 1.00 -19.10 21.32
N PRO A 167 1.94 -19.89 20.78
CA PRO A 167 3.15 -20.29 21.51
C PRO A 167 4.07 -19.12 21.83
N LYS A 168 4.19 -18.16 20.91
CA LYS A 168 5.01 -16.95 21.04
C LYS A 168 4.39 -15.78 20.24
N TRP A 169 4.72 -14.55 20.62
CA TRP A 169 4.53 -13.39 19.76
C TRP A 169 5.62 -13.34 18.69
N GLU A 170 5.29 -12.79 17.53
CA GLU A 170 6.28 -12.49 16.49
C GLU A 170 6.98 -11.16 16.80
N ASP A 171 8.23 -11.00 16.38
CA ASP A 171 9.04 -9.81 16.68
C ASP A 171 8.81 -8.67 15.68
N GLU A 172 8.21 -8.98 14.54
CA GLU A 172 7.88 -8.04 13.47
C GLU A 172 6.81 -8.64 12.56
N VAL A 173 6.27 -7.82 11.67
CA VAL A 173 5.42 -8.28 10.56
C VAL A 173 6.09 -7.92 9.24
N THR A 174 6.07 -8.86 8.30
CA THR A 174 6.61 -8.67 6.94
C THR A 174 5.56 -9.01 5.91
N TRP A 175 5.47 -8.16 4.89
CA TRP A 175 4.59 -8.33 3.74
C TRP A 175 5.42 -8.33 2.46
N GLU A 176 5.17 -9.31 1.59
CA GLU A 176 5.71 -9.31 0.22
C GLU A 176 4.57 -9.21 -0.78
N MET A 177 4.70 -8.40 -1.83
CA MET A 177 3.69 -8.28 -2.88
C MET A 177 4.34 -8.12 -4.25
N ASP A 178 3.82 -8.86 -5.24
CA ASP A 178 4.12 -8.59 -6.64
C ASP A 178 3.48 -7.24 -7.02
N VAL A 179 4.31 -6.31 -7.47
CA VAL A 179 3.93 -4.97 -7.92
C VAL A 179 4.45 -4.70 -9.33
N SER A 180 4.63 -5.76 -10.13
CA SER A 180 5.18 -5.67 -11.50
C SER A 180 4.35 -4.77 -12.41
N GLN A 181 3.05 -4.61 -12.13
CA GLN A 181 2.19 -3.66 -12.82
C GLN A 181 2.60 -2.19 -12.63
N LEU A 182 3.41 -1.90 -11.61
CA LEU A 182 3.93 -0.57 -11.27
C LEU A 182 5.39 -0.37 -11.68
N GLU A 183 5.97 -1.27 -12.50
CA GLU A 183 7.39 -1.24 -12.85
C GLU A 183 7.84 0.10 -13.46
N SER A 184 6.99 0.75 -14.26
CA SER A 184 7.30 2.06 -14.86
C SER A 184 7.52 3.15 -13.81
N GLU A 185 6.87 3.05 -12.65
CA GLU A 185 6.94 4.00 -11.54
C GLU A 185 7.97 3.58 -10.48
N LEU A 186 8.63 2.43 -10.67
CA LEU A 186 9.58 1.82 -9.75
C LEU A 186 10.96 1.60 -10.39
N THR A 187 11.23 2.21 -11.55
CA THR A 187 12.51 2.16 -12.26
C THR A 187 13.02 3.56 -12.59
N GLY A 188 14.32 3.72 -12.88
CA GLY A 188 14.91 5.03 -13.11
C GLY A 188 15.09 5.84 -11.82
N GLU A 189 14.78 7.14 -11.85
CA GLU A 189 14.75 7.99 -10.67
C GLU A 189 13.39 7.91 -9.97
N VAL A 190 13.34 7.25 -8.81
CA VAL A 190 12.08 7.00 -8.08
C VAL A 190 12.07 7.81 -6.79
N LEU A 191 10.98 8.53 -6.54
CA LEU A 191 10.71 9.20 -5.28
C LEU A 191 9.69 8.37 -4.48
N ILE A 192 10.19 7.56 -3.54
CA ILE A 192 9.43 6.57 -2.78
C ILE A 192 9.33 6.98 -1.32
N GLY A 193 8.17 6.76 -0.70
CA GLY A 193 7.90 7.13 0.68
C GLY A 193 7.02 6.15 1.41
N ALA A 194 7.02 6.28 2.72
CA ALA A 194 6.11 5.57 3.60
C ALA A 194 5.39 6.56 4.51
N TRP A 195 4.14 6.25 4.82
CA TRP A 195 3.29 6.95 5.77
C TRP A 195 2.71 5.97 6.77
N ILE A 196 2.68 6.35 8.06
CA ILE A 196 1.95 5.64 9.11
C ILE A 196 1.16 6.68 9.92
N ASP A 197 -0.11 6.41 10.22
CA ASP A 197 -0.98 7.29 11.01
C ASP A 197 -0.67 7.25 12.53
N THR A 198 0.61 7.36 12.88
CA THR A 198 1.10 7.37 14.26
C THR A 198 1.05 8.78 14.85
N TRP A 199 0.68 8.86 16.12
CA TRP A 199 0.65 10.12 16.89
C TRP A 199 1.47 10.00 18.18
N THR A 200 2.37 9.01 18.25
CA THR A 200 3.24 8.78 19.40
C THR A 200 4.68 9.14 19.04
N PRO A 201 5.48 9.67 19.99
CA PRO A 201 6.90 9.94 19.75
C PRO A 201 7.72 8.65 19.56
N GLU A 202 7.27 7.52 20.11
CA GLU A 202 7.94 6.23 19.91
C GLU A 202 7.68 5.67 18.51
N GLY A 203 6.41 5.61 18.08
CA GLY A 203 6.03 5.18 16.75
C GLY A 203 6.45 3.74 16.40
N TYR A 204 6.96 3.59 15.18
CA TYR A 204 7.31 2.33 14.52
C TYR A 204 8.71 2.41 13.89
N LYS A 205 9.22 1.25 13.46
CA LYS A 205 10.37 1.14 12.54
C LYS A 205 9.92 0.41 11.29
N ILE A 206 10.35 0.89 10.13
CA ILE A 206 10.04 0.31 8.83
C ILE A 206 11.31 -0.03 8.03
N SER A 207 11.30 -1.20 7.39
CA SER A 207 12.28 -1.59 6.37
C SER A 207 11.55 -1.89 5.07
N VAL A 208 12.14 -1.50 3.94
CA VAL A 208 11.55 -1.65 2.60
C VAL A 208 12.62 -2.10 1.61
N GLU A 209 12.33 -3.16 0.87
CA GLU A 209 13.16 -3.68 -0.21
C GLU A 209 12.34 -3.80 -1.51
N LEU A 210 12.99 -3.53 -2.63
CA LEU A 210 12.47 -3.77 -3.97
C LEU A 210 13.36 -4.82 -4.64
N GLU A 211 12.75 -5.92 -5.07
CA GLU A 211 13.41 -7.03 -5.77
C GLU A 211 12.96 -7.07 -7.23
N TYR A 212 13.92 -7.09 -8.14
CA TYR A 212 13.72 -7.09 -9.59
C TYR A 212 14.30 -8.39 -10.15
N SER A 213 13.52 -9.12 -10.94
CA SER A 213 13.95 -10.41 -11.50
C SER A 213 14.90 -10.27 -12.69
N GLY A 214 14.82 -9.15 -13.42
CA GLY A 214 15.48 -8.94 -14.72
C GLY A 214 14.79 -9.68 -15.88
N ARG A 215 13.73 -10.45 -15.62
CA ARG A 215 13.00 -11.20 -16.64
C ARG A 215 12.22 -10.27 -17.55
N ASP A 216 12.36 -10.42 -18.86
CA ASP A 216 11.60 -9.65 -19.86
C ASP A 216 10.08 -9.68 -19.56
N LEU A 217 9.48 -8.51 -19.38
CA LEU A 217 8.05 -8.33 -19.12
C LEU A 217 7.54 -7.03 -19.75
N SER A 218 6.53 -7.10 -20.62
CA SER A 218 5.97 -5.92 -21.30
C SER A 218 5.75 -4.73 -20.35
N LYS A 219 6.38 -3.58 -20.67
CA LYS A 219 6.18 -2.34 -19.90
C LYS A 219 4.71 -1.93 -19.93
N LYS A 220 4.25 -1.38 -18.82
CA LYS A 220 2.91 -0.82 -18.67
C LYS A 220 3.00 0.67 -18.44
N VAL A 221 1.92 1.36 -18.74
CA VAL A 221 1.71 2.75 -18.33
C VAL A 221 0.80 2.74 -17.11
N VAL A 222 1.15 3.54 -16.11
CA VAL A 222 0.37 3.72 -14.89
C VAL A 222 -0.21 5.13 -14.86
N LYS A 223 -1.50 5.24 -14.55
CA LYS A 223 -2.18 6.54 -14.37
C LYS A 223 -2.91 6.57 -13.03
N PRO A 224 -2.36 7.24 -12.00
CA PRO A 224 -3.06 7.46 -10.73
C PRO A 224 -4.32 8.30 -10.94
N LEU A 225 -5.43 7.87 -10.32
CA LEU A 225 -6.72 8.55 -10.46
C LEU A 225 -7.22 9.12 -9.13
N VAL A 226 -7.20 8.31 -8.08
CA VAL A 226 -7.76 8.62 -6.76
C VAL A 226 -6.79 8.14 -5.68
N ASN A 227 -6.61 8.93 -4.63
CA ASN A 227 -6.00 8.49 -3.37
C ASN A 227 -6.56 9.33 -2.21
N THR A 228 -7.42 8.74 -1.37
CA THR A 228 -8.04 9.44 -0.23
C THR A 228 -7.21 9.36 1.06
N VAL A 229 -6.03 8.72 1.04
CA VAL A 229 -5.10 8.72 2.19
C VAL A 229 -4.71 10.17 2.51
N TYR A 230 -4.90 10.55 3.77
CA TYR A 230 -4.76 11.92 4.26
C TYR A 230 -3.30 12.23 4.63
N TYR A 231 -2.42 12.22 3.64
CA TYR A 231 -0.98 12.39 3.85
C TYR A 231 -0.62 13.75 4.47
N ALA A 232 -1.07 14.85 3.87
CA ALA A 232 -0.69 16.20 4.28
C ALA A 232 -1.78 17.21 3.95
N GLY A 233 -2.19 18.01 4.94
CA GLY A 233 -3.20 19.06 4.75
C GLY A 233 -4.62 18.55 4.46
N GLN A 234 -4.88 17.27 4.73
CA GLN A 234 -6.16 16.59 4.46
C GLN A 234 -6.79 16.12 5.77
N LYS A 235 -8.13 16.02 5.79
CA LYS A 235 -8.89 15.40 6.89
C LYS A 235 -9.25 13.95 6.56
N HIS A 236 -9.78 13.22 7.54
CA HIS A 236 -10.36 11.90 7.34
C HIS A 236 -11.41 11.92 6.19
N PRO A 237 -11.33 10.98 5.23
CA PRO A 237 -12.18 10.97 4.05
C PRO A 237 -13.54 10.30 4.31
N ASP A 238 -14.45 11.02 4.96
CA ASP A 238 -15.84 10.63 5.17
C ASP A 238 -16.79 11.07 4.03
N LEU A 239 -16.23 11.55 2.90
CA LEU A 239 -17.00 12.13 1.79
C LEU A 239 -18.08 11.20 1.22
N PHE A 240 -17.84 9.89 1.26
CA PHE A 240 -18.72 8.89 0.67
C PHE A 240 -20.06 8.79 1.40
N ALA A 241 -20.13 9.26 2.66
CA ALA A 241 -21.39 9.37 3.40
C ALA A 241 -22.34 10.42 2.81
N PHE A 242 -21.83 11.31 1.95
CA PHE A 242 -22.59 12.42 1.39
C PHE A 242 -22.76 12.30 -0.11
N ASN A 243 -21.68 11.96 -0.83
CA ASN A 243 -21.68 11.92 -2.30
C ASN A 243 -20.68 10.89 -2.85
N PRO A 244 -20.96 10.29 -4.01
CA PRO A 244 -19.97 9.54 -4.77
C PRO A 244 -18.79 10.43 -5.18
N LEU A 245 -17.59 9.85 -5.22
CA LEU A 245 -16.40 10.51 -5.75
C LEU A 245 -16.32 10.30 -7.27
N LYS A 246 -16.23 11.40 -8.03
CA LYS A 246 -16.04 11.38 -9.47
C LYS A 246 -14.64 11.86 -9.86
N ALA A 247 -13.93 11.09 -10.67
CA ALA A 247 -12.63 11.43 -11.22
C ALA A 247 -12.67 11.34 -12.75
N GLU A 248 -12.73 12.50 -13.40
CA GLU A 248 -12.63 12.63 -14.85
C GLU A 248 -11.16 12.72 -15.28
N PHE A 249 -10.81 12.05 -16.36
CA PHE A 249 -9.47 12.07 -16.92
C PHE A 249 -9.47 11.89 -18.44
N GLU A 250 -8.33 12.20 -19.06
CA GLU A 250 -8.13 12.04 -20.49
C GLU A 250 -6.99 11.06 -20.77
N LEU A 251 -7.21 10.18 -21.74
CA LEU A 251 -6.19 9.33 -22.35
C LEU A 251 -5.66 10.01 -23.61
N PRO A 252 -4.34 10.24 -23.73
CA PRO A 252 -3.75 10.92 -24.89
C PRO A 252 -3.73 10.04 -26.16
N GLN A 253 -3.90 8.73 -26.00
CA GLN A 253 -3.98 7.73 -27.07
C GLN A 253 -4.81 6.54 -26.60
N ASN A 254 -5.13 5.63 -27.53
CA ASN A 254 -5.81 4.37 -27.19
C ASN A 254 -4.97 3.56 -26.20
N ALA A 255 -5.62 2.90 -25.25
CA ALA A 255 -4.99 2.05 -24.26
C ALA A 255 -5.47 0.61 -24.44
N LYS A 256 -4.54 -0.34 -24.53
CA LYS A 256 -4.84 -1.77 -24.67
C LYS A 256 -4.80 -2.47 -23.32
N ASN A 257 -5.63 -3.51 -23.17
CA ASN A 257 -5.61 -4.39 -22.00
C ASN A 257 -5.63 -3.60 -20.67
N ALA A 258 -6.44 -2.55 -20.62
CA ALA A 258 -6.50 -1.65 -19.50
C ALA A 258 -7.16 -2.32 -18.30
N LYS A 259 -6.58 -2.10 -17.12
CA LYS A 259 -7.07 -2.61 -15.84
C LYS A 259 -7.15 -1.50 -14.82
N LEU A 260 -8.22 -1.48 -14.06
CA LEU A 260 -8.36 -0.62 -12.89
C LEU A 260 -7.95 -1.40 -11.64
N TYR A 261 -6.98 -0.87 -10.92
CA TYR A 261 -6.57 -1.37 -9.60
C TYR A 261 -7.26 -0.53 -8.55
N TYR A 262 -8.02 -1.17 -7.66
CA TYR A 262 -8.81 -0.53 -6.63
C TYR A 262 -8.44 -1.06 -5.24
N ILE A 263 -7.95 -0.20 -4.36
CA ILE A 263 -7.54 -0.52 -2.99
C ILE A 263 -8.47 0.22 -2.04
N THR A 264 -9.15 -0.50 -1.16
CA THR A 264 -10.15 0.07 -0.24
C THR A 264 -10.03 -0.54 1.15
N THR A 265 -10.16 0.28 2.20
CA THR A 265 -10.33 -0.14 3.60
C THR A 265 -11.27 0.81 4.33
N GLY A 266 -12.22 0.26 5.09
CA GLY A 266 -13.14 1.02 5.93
C GLY A 266 -12.58 1.21 7.35
N HIS A 267 -12.83 2.38 7.95
CA HIS A 267 -12.25 2.81 9.23
C HIS A 267 -13.29 3.46 10.12
N GLY A 268 -13.05 3.42 11.43
CA GLY A 268 -13.95 3.95 12.45
C GLY A 268 -13.97 3.01 13.64
N GLY A 269 -12.88 2.97 14.41
CA GLY A 269 -12.61 1.95 15.45
C GLY A 269 -13.52 1.95 16.68
N HIS A 270 -14.67 2.63 16.63
CA HIS A 270 -15.71 2.57 17.66
C HIS A 270 -16.72 1.46 17.32
N SER A 271 -17.49 1.02 18.32
CA SER A 271 -18.53 0.01 18.12
C SER A 271 -19.56 0.49 17.09
N GLY A 272 -19.72 -0.26 16.01
CA GLY A 272 -20.66 0.05 14.92
C GLY A 272 -20.12 1.01 13.86
N GLY A 273 -18.86 1.44 13.95
CA GLY A 273 -18.23 2.25 12.90
C GLY A 273 -17.88 1.42 11.66
N ASP A 274 -17.56 2.11 10.56
CA ASP A 274 -17.35 1.53 9.22
C ASP A 274 -16.20 0.50 9.17
N GLU A 275 -15.31 0.48 10.17
CA GLU A 275 -14.31 -0.59 10.36
C GLU A 275 -14.94 -1.96 10.61
N PHE A 276 -16.07 -2.01 11.32
CA PHE A 276 -16.69 -3.22 11.87
C PHE A 276 -18.08 -3.54 11.28
N ILE A 277 -18.50 -2.85 10.22
CA ILE A 277 -19.76 -3.13 9.53
C ILE A 277 -19.54 -3.33 8.02
N LYS A 278 -20.38 -4.18 7.42
CA LYS A 278 -20.31 -4.55 6.01
C LYS A 278 -20.95 -3.49 5.14
N LEU A 279 -20.14 -2.66 4.49
CA LEU A 279 -20.60 -1.62 3.56
C LEU A 279 -20.17 -1.92 2.13
N LYS A 280 -21.09 -1.65 1.20
CA LYS A 280 -20.92 -1.96 -0.21
C LYS A 280 -20.09 -0.88 -0.89
N ASN A 281 -19.15 -1.28 -1.73
CA ASN A 281 -18.36 -0.41 -2.60
C ASN A 281 -18.82 -0.69 -4.05
N THR A 282 -19.33 0.35 -4.71
CA THR A 282 -19.73 0.33 -6.11
C THR A 282 -18.77 1.20 -6.92
N VAL A 283 -18.12 0.64 -7.93
CA VAL A 283 -17.21 1.38 -8.82
C VAL A 283 -17.74 1.31 -10.25
N LYS A 284 -17.88 2.48 -10.87
CA LYS A 284 -18.26 2.61 -12.28
C LYS A 284 -17.11 3.21 -13.07
N PHE A 285 -16.83 2.63 -14.22
CA PHE A 285 -15.94 3.18 -15.22
C PHE A 285 -16.78 3.55 -16.44
N ASP A 286 -16.74 4.83 -16.80
CA ASP A 286 -17.71 5.49 -17.66
C ASP A 286 -19.15 5.16 -17.22
N THR A 287 -19.91 4.43 -18.05
CA THR A 287 -21.29 4.05 -17.76
C THR A 287 -21.42 2.66 -17.13
N LYS A 288 -20.34 1.87 -17.08
CA LYS A 288 -20.36 0.46 -16.68
C LYS A 288 -19.97 0.29 -15.23
N THR A 289 -20.76 -0.46 -14.46
CA THR A 289 -20.35 -0.92 -13.13
C THR A 289 -19.30 -2.03 -13.29
N VAL A 290 -18.10 -1.79 -12.77
CA VAL A 290 -16.94 -2.70 -12.88
C VAL A 290 -16.63 -3.39 -11.55
N LEU A 291 -17.12 -2.86 -10.43
CA LEU A 291 -17.09 -3.50 -9.12
C LEU A 291 -18.41 -3.22 -8.38
N ASP A 292 -18.96 -4.26 -7.76
CA ASP A 292 -20.05 -4.15 -6.78
C ASP A 292 -19.79 -5.24 -5.72
N THR A 293 -19.15 -4.87 -4.61
CA THR A 293 -18.69 -5.82 -3.59
C THR A 293 -18.76 -5.25 -2.19
N ILE A 294 -18.69 -6.11 -1.17
CA ILE A 294 -18.50 -5.71 0.23
C ILE A 294 -17.06 -6.06 0.60
N PRO A 295 -16.14 -5.09 0.71
CA PRO A 295 -14.77 -5.34 1.11
C PRO A 295 -14.74 -5.80 2.58
N TRP A 296 -14.46 -7.09 2.83
CA TRP A 296 -14.59 -7.67 4.16
C TRP A 296 -13.61 -8.81 4.41
N ARG A 297 -13.14 -8.95 5.65
CA ARG A 297 -12.31 -10.06 6.11
C ARG A 297 -12.85 -10.67 7.39
N ASP A 298 -13.01 -11.98 7.37
CA ASP A 298 -13.47 -12.79 8.51
C ASP A 298 -12.36 -13.70 9.08
N ASP A 299 -11.11 -13.48 8.69
CA ASP A 299 -9.95 -14.32 9.03
C ASP A 299 -8.94 -13.63 9.97
N CYS A 300 -9.33 -12.53 10.63
CA CYS A 300 -8.40 -11.72 11.42
C CYS A 300 -7.79 -12.43 12.63
N ALA A 301 -8.47 -13.43 13.20
CA ALA A 301 -7.89 -14.29 14.24
C ALA A 301 -6.59 -15.01 13.80
N SER A 302 -6.37 -15.22 12.49
CA SER A 302 -5.13 -15.79 11.96
C SER A 302 -3.90 -14.89 12.16
N PHE A 303 -4.12 -13.60 12.44
CA PHE A 303 -3.08 -12.60 12.71
C PHE A 303 -2.78 -12.44 14.21
N ARG A 304 -3.44 -13.22 15.10
CA ARG A 304 -3.34 -13.04 16.56
C ARG A 304 -1.90 -12.93 17.05
N ARG A 305 -0.98 -13.77 16.56
CA ARG A 305 0.44 -13.82 16.99
C ARG A 305 1.26 -12.56 16.70
N PHE A 306 0.77 -11.66 15.86
CA PHE A 306 1.41 -10.37 15.59
C PHE A 306 0.91 -9.27 16.53
N ASN A 307 -0.09 -9.52 17.38
CA ASN A 307 -0.84 -8.47 18.07
C ASN A 307 -0.71 -8.51 19.61
N PRO A 308 0.50 -8.42 20.18
CA PRO A 308 0.72 -8.53 21.63
C PRO A 308 -0.07 -7.50 22.47
N SER A 309 -0.19 -6.25 22.01
CA SER A 309 -0.84 -5.18 22.78
C SER A 309 -2.33 -4.99 22.46
N SER A 310 -2.95 -5.90 21.70
CA SER A 310 -4.37 -5.80 21.38
C SER A 310 -5.24 -5.87 22.63
N GLY A 311 -6.28 -5.03 22.69
CA GLY A 311 -7.30 -5.12 23.75
C GLY A 311 -8.01 -6.47 23.74
N VAL A 312 -8.32 -7.01 24.91
CA VAL A 312 -8.97 -8.31 25.07
C VAL A 312 -10.21 -8.18 25.95
N TRP A 313 -11.32 -8.73 25.49
CA TRP A 313 -12.54 -8.93 26.29
C TRP A 313 -12.75 -10.42 26.56
N THR A 314 -13.53 -10.75 27.58
CA THR A 314 -14.06 -12.10 27.77
C THR A 314 -15.53 -12.14 27.40
N ARG A 315 -15.97 -13.22 26.78
CA ARG A 315 -17.38 -13.49 26.45
C ARG A 315 -17.77 -14.86 26.99
N LYS A 316 -18.98 -14.96 27.50
CA LYS A 316 -19.56 -16.26 27.83
C LYS A 316 -19.80 -17.04 26.54
N ASP A 317 -19.34 -18.27 26.51
CA ASP A 317 -19.58 -19.21 25.43
C ASP A 317 -19.69 -20.64 25.99
N SER A 318 -19.85 -21.62 25.12
CA SER A 318 -19.90 -23.02 25.48
C SER A 318 -19.11 -23.88 24.51
N ALA A 319 -18.39 -24.86 25.05
CA ALA A 319 -17.55 -25.74 24.25
C ALA A 319 -17.77 -27.21 24.63
N GLN A 320 -17.61 -28.09 23.64
CA GLN A 320 -17.36 -29.51 23.90
C GLN A 320 -15.88 -29.67 24.25
N ALA A 321 -15.59 -30.08 25.49
CA ALA A 321 -14.23 -30.28 25.98
C ALA A 321 -14.05 -31.70 26.52
N TYR A 322 -12.81 -32.17 26.55
CA TYR A 322 -12.47 -33.42 27.22
C TYR A 322 -12.30 -33.20 28.73
N ASN A 323 -12.92 -34.06 29.53
CA ASN A 323 -12.66 -34.12 30.96
C ASN A 323 -11.38 -34.94 31.26
N ARG A 324 -11.03 -35.10 32.54
CA ARG A 324 -9.82 -35.85 32.95
C ARG A 324 -9.89 -37.34 32.59
N GLU A 325 -11.07 -37.89 32.39
CA GLU A 325 -11.31 -39.27 31.97
C GLU A 325 -11.37 -39.43 30.43
N GLY A 326 -11.07 -38.37 29.67
CA GLY A 326 -11.07 -38.41 28.21
C GLY A 326 -12.47 -38.46 27.56
N LYS A 327 -13.54 -38.15 28.31
CA LYS A 327 -14.90 -38.07 27.78
C LYS A 327 -15.23 -36.65 27.33
N LYS A 328 -15.93 -36.53 26.20
CA LYS A 328 -16.48 -35.25 25.73
C LYS A 328 -17.63 -34.82 26.63
N ILE A 329 -17.53 -33.61 27.16
CA ILE A 329 -18.57 -32.98 27.97
C ILE A 329 -18.86 -31.57 27.44
N PHE A 330 -20.10 -31.13 27.59
CA PHE A 330 -20.46 -29.73 27.38
C PHE A 330 -20.05 -28.91 28.60
N ARG A 331 -19.45 -27.74 28.39
CA ARG A 331 -19.02 -26.85 29.47
C ARG A 331 -19.20 -25.40 29.06
N GLU A 332 -19.74 -24.59 29.97
CA GLU A 332 -19.70 -23.14 29.86
C GLU A 332 -18.27 -22.64 30.08
N VAL A 333 -17.80 -21.77 29.20
CA VAL A 333 -16.46 -21.18 29.23
C VAL A 333 -16.57 -19.66 29.14
N GLU A 334 -15.56 -18.97 29.68
CA GLU A 334 -15.32 -17.57 29.35
C GLU A 334 -14.18 -17.51 28.34
N GLU A 335 -14.53 -17.24 27.08
CA GLU A 335 -13.57 -17.19 25.98
C GLU A 335 -13.05 -15.76 25.78
N ARG A 336 -11.76 -15.66 25.44
CA ARG A 336 -11.12 -14.39 25.12
C ARG A 336 -11.43 -14.01 23.68
N LEU A 337 -11.76 -12.74 23.46
CA LEU A 337 -11.88 -12.13 22.14
C LEU A 337 -10.97 -10.90 22.10
N ALA A 338 -9.90 -10.95 21.31
CA ALA A 338 -9.04 -9.77 21.11
C ALA A 338 -9.63 -8.87 20.03
N SER A 339 -9.35 -7.55 20.12
CA SER A 339 -9.70 -6.60 19.06
C SER A 339 -9.11 -7.04 17.71
N SER A 340 -7.89 -7.58 17.71
CA SER A 340 -7.24 -8.11 16.51
C SER A 340 -7.99 -9.26 15.83
N ASP A 341 -8.89 -9.94 16.56
CA ASP A 341 -9.59 -11.12 16.04
C ASP A 341 -10.90 -10.73 15.33
N LEU A 342 -11.38 -9.50 15.54
CA LEU A 342 -12.61 -9.01 14.94
C LEU A 342 -12.50 -8.89 13.42
N SER A 343 -13.51 -9.41 12.73
CA SER A 343 -13.74 -9.18 11.30
C SER A 343 -13.87 -7.69 10.99
N ARG A 344 -13.39 -7.28 9.82
CA ARG A 344 -13.20 -5.87 9.46
C ARG A 344 -13.39 -5.60 7.97
N SER A 345 -13.58 -4.32 7.64
CA SER A 345 -13.74 -3.80 6.28
C SER A 345 -12.45 -3.87 5.45
N ASN A 346 -12.12 -5.08 4.98
CA ASN A 346 -11.04 -5.45 4.05
C ASN A 346 -9.62 -5.51 4.61
N TRP A 347 -9.45 -5.45 5.93
CA TRP A 347 -8.13 -5.53 6.56
C TRP A 347 -8.18 -6.21 7.92
N CYS A 348 -7.04 -6.64 8.42
CA CYS A 348 -6.82 -7.09 9.78
C CYS A 348 -5.57 -6.41 10.35
N PRO A 349 -5.47 -6.17 11.67
CA PRO A 349 -4.24 -5.67 12.30
C PRO A 349 -3.04 -6.59 12.02
N GLY A 350 -2.07 -6.09 11.24
CA GLY A 350 -0.94 -6.88 10.74
C GLY A 350 -1.08 -7.38 9.29
N SER A 351 -2.10 -6.96 8.55
CA SER A 351 -2.28 -7.34 7.15
C SER A 351 -1.84 -6.27 6.16
N LYS A 352 -1.46 -6.72 4.96
CA LYS A 352 -1.45 -5.90 3.74
C LYS A 352 -2.82 -5.97 3.05
N VAL A 353 -3.09 -5.03 2.15
CA VAL A 353 -4.31 -5.00 1.33
C VAL A 353 -3.95 -5.20 -0.13
N ALA A 354 -4.43 -6.30 -0.72
CA ALA A 354 -4.29 -6.53 -2.16
C ALA A 354 -5.34 -5.70 -2.93
N PRO A 355 -4.99 -5.13 -4.10
CA PRO A 355 -5.96 -4.45 -4.94
C PRO A 355 -6.98 -5.41 -5.53
N TYR A 356 -8.22 -4.96 -5.66
CA TYR A 356 -9.15 -5.53 -6.63
C TYR A 356 -8.66 -5.14 -8.03
N VAL A 357 -8.45 -6.14 -8.90
CA VAL A 357 -8.00 -5.94 -10.28
C VAL A 357 -9.19 -6.12 -11.21
N LEU A 358 -9.58 -5.05 -11.90
CA LEU A 358 -10.80 -4.97 -12.69
C LEU A 358 -10.44 -4.81 -14.17
N GLU A 359 -10.80 -5.81 -14.97
CA GLU A 359 -10.53 -5.81 -16.41
C GLU A 359 -11.46 -4.81 -17.12
N LEU A 360 -10.87 -3.78 -17.74
CA LEU A 360 -11.61 -2.79 -18.54
C LEU A 360 -11.54 -3.09 -20.04
N GLY A 361 -10.50 -3.81 -20.48
CA GLY A 361 -10.26 -4.11 -21.90
C GLY A 361 -9.60 -2.93 -22.62
N ASP A 362 -9.85 -2.81 -23.92
CA ASP A 362 -9.27 -1.71 -24.70
C ASP A 362 -10.10 -0.43 -24.53
N LEU A 363 -9.42 0.68 -24.25
CA LEU A 363 -10.00 2.01 -24.07
C LEU A 363 -9.61 2.93 -25.23
N GLN A 364 -10.54 3.79 -25.64
CA GLN A 364 -10.30 4.74 -26.71
C GLN A 364 -9.60 6.00 -26.18
N VAL A 365 -8.90 6.70 -27.07
CA VAL A 365 -8.39 8.05 -26.81
C VAL A 365 -9.54 9.00 -26.43
N GLY A 366 -9.27 9.91 -25.49
CA GLY A 366 -10.22 10.93 -25.07
C GLY A 366 -10.66 10.80 -23.62
N LYS A 367 -11.84 11.33 -23.31
CA LYS A 367 -12.34 11.51 -21.95
C LYS A 367 -12.97 10.24 -21.39
N HIS A 368 -12.64 9.96 -20.13
CA HIS A 368 -13.21 8.89 -19.33
C HIS A 368 -13.58 9.38 -17.92
N GLU A 369 -14.48 8.67 -17.25
CA GLU A 369 -14.89 8.94 -15.87
C GLU A 369 -14.76 7.71 -14.99
N LEU A 370 -14.19 7.87 -13.81
CA LEU A 370 -14.27 6.91 -12.72
C LEU A 370 -15.22 7.44 -11.64
N VAL A 371 -16.21 6.65 -11.24
CA VAL A 371 -17.12 6.97 -10.13
C VAL A 371 -16.99 5.91 -9.05
N ILE A 372 -16.73 6.32 -7.81
CA ILE A 372 -16.64 5.46 -6.63
C ILE A 372 -17.74 5.87 -5.67
N ASP A 373 -18.58 4.91 -5.31
CA ASP A 373 -19.73 5.09 -4.43
C ASP A 373 -19.68 4.07 -3.30
N ILE A 374 -19.82 4.52 -2.06
CA ILE A 374 -19.75 3.68 -0.87
C ILE A 374 -20.85 4.13 0.07
N ASP A 375 -21.63 3.18 0.58
CA ASP A 375 -22.70 3.42 1.56
C ASP A 375 -22.12 3.76 2.96
N ALA A 376 -21.23 4.75 3.04
CA ALA A 376 -20.42 5.09 4.22
C ALA A 376 -21.21 5.88 5.28
N THR A 377 -20.69 5.86 6.51
CA THR A 377 -21.23 6.66 7.63
C THR A 377 -20.39 7.93 7.81
N PRO A 378 -20.99 9.10 8.11
CA PRO A 378 -20.22 10.32 8.33
C PRO A 378 -19.46 10.30 9.65
N ILE A 379 -18.51 11.21 9.80
CA ILE A 379 -17.86 11.47 11.09
C ILE A 379 -18.86 12.15 12.05
N ASP A 380 -18.88 11.69 13.29
CA ASP A 380 -19.69 12.25 14.38
C ASP A 380 -18.85 12.39 15.67
N GLY A 381 -18.29 13.58 15.89
CA GLY A 381 -17.42 13.84 17.04
C GLY A 381 -16.13 13.01 17.00
N ASP A 382 -15.97 12.11 17.97
CA ASP A 382 -14.84 11.17 18.07
C ASP A 382 -15.05 9.86 17.27
N LYS A 383 -16.22 9.70 16.64
CA LYS A 383 -16.52 8.59 15.73
C LYS A 383 -15.97 8.90 14.35
N LEU A 384 -14.69 8.58 14.16
CA LEU A 384 -13.93 8.89 12.95
C LEU A 384 -14.22 7.88 11.81
N ASN A 385 -15.47 7.74 11.36
CA ASN A 385 -15.80 6.93 10.19
C ASN A 385 -15.16 7.51 8.92
N HIS A 386 -14.46 6.70 8.15
CA HIS A 386 -13.89 7.14 6.87
C HIS A 386 -13.45 5.95 6.00
N TRP A 387 -13.21 6.21 4.72
CA TRP A 387 -12.75 5.20 3.76
C TRP A 387 -11.45 5.62 3.08
N LEU A 388 -10.41 4.83 3.29
CA LEU A 388 -9.17 4.97 2.54
C LEU A 388 -9.33 4.23 1.21
N VAL A 389 -9.24 4.96 0.10
CA VAL A 389 -9.51 4.46 -1.24
C VAL A 389 -8.46 4.98 -2.20
N THR A 390 -7.86 4.06 -2.95
CA THR A 390 -6.92 4.39 -4.01
C THR A 390 -7.31 3.66 -5.29
N ALA A 391 -7.26 4.37 -6.40
CA ALA A 391 -7.55 3.82 -7.71
C ALA A 391 -6.54 4.33 -8.75
N TYR A 392 -6.03 3.41 -9.56
CA TYR A 392 -5.12 3.73 -10.66
C TYR A 392 -5.36 2.80 -11.85
N LEU A 393 -5.13 3.33 -13.05
CA LEU A 393 -5.23 2.60 -14.31
C LEU A 393 -3.86 2.04 -14.67
N VAL A 394 -3.82 0.81 -15.20
CA VAL A 394 -2.64 0.21 -15.80
C VAL A 394 -3.00 -0.29 -17.19
N TYR A 395 -2.20 0.02 -18.21
CA TYR A 395 -2.48 -0.36 -19.59
C TYR A 395 -1.21 -0.47 -20.45
N GLU A 396 -1.38 -0.94 -21.68
CA GLU A 396 -0.36 -0.99 -22.73
C GLU A 396 -0.68 0.03 -23.83
N GLU A 397 0.35 0.61 -24.45
CA GLU A 397 0.20 1.52 -25.60
C GLU A 397 0.18 0.75 -26.94
#